data_AF-A0A2C2TJX7-F1
#
_entry.id   AF-A0A2C2TJX7-F1
#
_cell.length_a   1.000
_cell.length_b   1.000
_cell.length_c   1.000
_cell.angle_alpha   90.00
_cell.angle_beta   90.00
_cell.angle_gamma   90.00
#
_symmetry.space_group_name_H-M   'P 1'
#
loop_
_entity.id
_entity.type
_entity.pdbx_description
1 polymer ?
#
loop_
_entity_poly.entity_id
_entity_poly.type
_entity_poly.pdbx_seq_one_letter_code
_entity_poly.pdbx_strand_id
1 'polypeptide(L)'
;AKGGRSVVRFKDEEIINQVTENTIKKDNIYKKRGSIIEHLFGTIKRHFGYTYFLTRGLESVNTEVSFICLAYNFKRLINIFGVKELIRKIRGGFAPFLYDFCDFIYFCQK
;
A
#
# COMPACT_ATOMS: atom_id res chain seq x y z
N ALA A 1 8.77 23.06 46.72
CA ALA A 1 9.27 23.14 45.33
C ALA A 1 8.12 22.87 44.37
N LYS A 2 7.90 23.72 43.36
CA LYS A 2 6.83 23.58 42.36
C LYS A 2 7.05 22.28 41.58
N GLY A 3 6.04 21.41 41.52
CA GLY A 3 6.09 20.13 40.82
C GLY A 3 6.44 20.32 39.33
N GLY A 4 7.59 19.81 38.91
CA GLY A 4 8.01 19.81 37.51
C GLY A 4 7.17 18.83 36.68
N ARG A 5 7.04 19.08 35.37
CA ARG A 5 6.51 18.08 34.44
C ARG A 5 7.57 17.01 34.19
N SER A 6 7.20 15.74 34.37
CA SER A 6 8.01 14.62 33.90
C SER A 6 7.77 14.44 32.40
N VAL A 7 8.82 14.57 31.59
CA VAL A 7 8.76 14.30 30.15
C VAL A 7 9.42 12.95 29.92
N VAL A 8 8.62 11.95 29.55
CA VAL A 8 9.11 10.62 29.19
C VAL A 8 9.31 10.59 27.67
N ARG A 9 10.52 10.20 27.24
CA ARG A 9 10.84 10.01 25.83
C ARG A 9 10.87 8.53 25.48
N PHE A 10 10.24 8.14 24.36
CA PHE A 10 10.29 6.77 23.86
C PHE A 10 11.56 6.52 23.05
N LYS A 11 12.02 5.26 22.99
CA LYS A 11 13.25 4.86 22.28
C LYS A 11 13.29 5.31 20.82
N ASP A 12 12.13 5.27 20.14
CA ASP A 12 12.01 5.54 18.70
C ASP A 12 11.31 6.88 18.40
N GLU A 13 11.20 7.78 19.39
CA GLU A 13 10.45 9.03 19.25
C GLU A 13 11.06 9.98 18.21
N GLU A 14 12.37 9.92 18.02
CA GLU A 14 13.09 10.66 16.97
C GLU A 14 12.58 10.25 15.57
N ILE A 15 12.37 8.95 15.35
CA ILE A 15 11.86 8.42 14.08
C ILE A 15 10.42 8.91 13.86
N ILE A 16 9.60 8.88 14.93
CA ILE A 16 8.21 9.35 14.87
C ILE A 16 8.16 10.85 14.53
N ASN A 17 9.02 11.67 15.13
CA ASN A 17 9.11 13.10 14.85
C ASN A 17 9.49 13.35 13.39
N GLN A 18 10.50 12.65 12.87
CA GLN A 18 10.92 12.77 11.48
C GLN A 18 9.80 12.37 10.49
N VAL A 19 9.09 11.27 10.75
CA VAL A 19 7.96 10.83 9.92
C VAL A 19 6.83 11.86 9.97
N THR A 20 6.56 12.43 11.14
CA THR A 20 5.52 13.45 11.34
C THR A 20 5.85 14.72 10.55
N GLU A 21 7.08 15.23 10.66
CA GLU A 21 7.53 16.37 9.87
C GLU A 21 7.42 16.12 8.37
N ASN A 22 7.84 14.93 7.91
CA ASN A 22 7.76 14.55 6.51
C ASN A 22 6.32 14.48 6.00
N THR A 23 5.39 14.06 6.87
CA THR A 23 3.96 13.99 6.57
C THR A 23 3.38 15.38 6.43
N ILE A 24 3.69 16.31 7.35
CA ILE A 24 3.24 17.70 7.29
C ILE A 24 3.82 18.40 6.04
N LYS A 25 5.12 18.24 5.77
CA LYS A 25 5.79 18.83 4.60
C LYS A 25 5.20 18.32 3.27
N LYS A 26 4.61 17.12 3.24
CA LYS A 26 4.04 16.48 2.04
C LYS A 26 2.53 16.20 2.17
N ASP A 27 1.80 17.04 2.90
CA ASP A 27 0.38 16.83 3.24
C ASP A 27 -0.51 16.51 2.03
N ASN A 28 -0.36 17.26 0.94
CA ASN A 28 -1.14 17.05 -0.29
C ASN A 28 -1.00 15.62 -0.85
N ILE A 29 0.20 15.04 -0.79
CA ILE A 29 0.47 13.68 -1.27
C ILE A 29 -0.19 12.66 -0.33
N TYR A 30 -0.12 12.87 0.98
CA TYR A 30 -0.74 11.99 1.96
C TYR A 30 -2.26 11.99 1.87
N LYS A 31 -2.89 13.15 1.68
CA LYS A 31 -4.34 13.26 1.45
C LYS A 31 -4.78 12.50 0.21
N LYS A 32 -4.07 12.69 -0.92
CA LYS A 32 -4.36 11.98 -2.18
C LYS A 32 -4.23 10.47 -2.03
N ARG A 33 -3.18 10.00 -1.36
CA ARG A 33 -3.00 8.57 -1.02
C ARG A 33 -4.16 8.03 -0.21
N GLY A 34 -4.59 8.75 0.82
CA GLY A 34 -5.73 8.39 1.65
C GLY A 34 -6.98 8.13 0.80
N SER A 35 -7.33 9.07 -0.08
CA SER A 35 -8.50 8.94 -0.96
C SER A 35 -8.41 7.75 -1.93
N ILE A 36 -7.22 7.47 -2.50
CA ILE A 36 -7.04 6.33 -3.42
C ILE A 36 -7.15 5.00 -2.67
N ILE A 37 -6.51 4.91 -1.51
CA ILE A 37 -6.40 3.69 -0.72
C ILE A 37 -7.73 3.34 -0.04
N GLU A 38 -8.53 4.32 0.35
CA GLU A 38 -9.85 4.08 0.94
C GLU A 38 -10.77 3.29 0.00
N HIS A 39 -10.84 3.70 -1.28
CA HIS A 39 -11.59 2.97 -2.30
C HIS A 39 -11.05 1.55 -2.51
N LEU A 40 -9.72 1.39 -2.55
CA LEU A 40 -9.07 0.09 -2.71
C LEU A 40 -9.49 -0.87 -1.59
N PHE A 41 -9.38 -0.43 -0.34
CA PHE A 41 -9.81 -1.22 0.81
C PHE A 41 -11.30 -1.52 0.78
N GLY A 42 -12.13 -0.56 0.36
CA GLY A 42 -13.56 -0.78 0.15
C GLY A 42 -13.83 -1.89 -0.87
N THR A 43 -13.09 -1.91 -1.97
CA THR A 43 -13.18 -2.94 -3.01
C THR A 43 -12.80 -4.32 -2.47
N ILE A 44 -11.64 -4.43 -1.83
CA ILE A 44 -11.17 -5.70 -1.29
C ILE A 44 -12.13 -6.22 -0.20
N LYS A 45 -12.55 -5.38 0.73
CA LYS A 45 -13.39 -5.83 1.85
C LYS A 45 -14.83 -6.10 1.43
N ARG A 46 -15.46 -5.20 0.66
CA ARG A 46 -16.89 -5.31 0.31
C ARG A 46 -17.14 -6.08 -0.98
N HIS A 47 -16.39 -5.81 -2.04
CA HIS A 47 -16.62 -6.49 -3.33
C HIS A 47 -16.00 -7.88 -3.39
N PHE A 48 -14.82 -8.09 -2.80
CA PHE A 48 -14.23 -9.44 -2.72
C PHE A 48 -14.71 -10.21 -1.48
N GLY A 49 -15.41 -9.56 -0.54
CA GLY A 49 -15.88 -10.20 0.70
C GLY A 49 -14.77 -10.54 1.70
N TYR A 50 -13.56 -9.98 1.53
CA TYR A 50 -12.41 -10.25 2.38
C TYR A 50 -12.55 -9.54 3.74
N THR A 51 -13.24 -10.19 4.66
CA THR A 51 -13.61 -9.64 5.98
C THR A 51 -12.83 -10.25 7.13
N TYR A 52 -12.31 -11.46 6.96
CA TYR A 52 -11.50 -12.19 7.94
C TYR A 52 -10.36 -12.93 7.25
N PHE A 53 -9.28 -13.17 7.99
CA PHE A 53 -8.16 -13.99 7.54
C PHE A 53 -8.50 -15.48 7.70
N LEU A 54 -8.15 -16.27 6.69
CA LEU A 54 -8.27 -17.73 6.75
C LEU A 54 -7.10 -18.37 7.50
N THR A 55 -5.93 -17.75 7.42
CA THR A 55 -4.71 -18.25 8.04
C THR A 55 -4.47 -17.67 9.43
N ARG A 56 -3.56 -18.29 10.19
CA ARG A 56 -3.13 -17.84 11.53
C ARG A 56 -1.61 -17.71 11.56
N GLY A 57 -1.10 -16.75 12.33
CA GLY A 57 0.32 -16.42 12.40
C GLY A 57 0.71 -15.29 11.45
N LEU A 58 1.66 -14.45 11.86
CA LEU A 58 2.02 -13.22 11.15
C LEU A 58 2.54 -13.49 9.73
N GLU A 59 3.38 -14.52 9.58
CA GLU A 59 3.95 -14.87 8.28
C GLU A 59 2.87 -15.28 7.28
N SER A 60 2.01 -16.24 7.66
CA SER A 60 0.94 -16.72 6.80
C SER A 60 -0.09 -15.64 6.47
N VAL A 61 -0.46 -14.80 7.45
CA VAL A 61 -1.37 -13.66 7.23
C VAL A 61 -0.75 -12.65 6.26
N ASN A 62 0.55 -12.37 6.38
CA ASN A 62 1.24 -11.48 5.43
C ASN A 62 1.22 -12.05 4.00
N THR A 63 1.38 -13.37 3.85
CA THR A 63 1.25 -14.04 2.56
C THR A 63 -0.16 -13.90 2.00
N GLU A 64 -1.19 -14.09 2.82
CA GLU A 64 -2.61 -13.95 2.43
C GLU A 64 -2.91 -12.51 1.95
N VAL A 65 -2.45 -11.50 2.69
CA VAL A 65 -2.58 -10.09 2.31
C VAL A 65 -1.81 -9.77 1.03
N SER A 66 -0.64 -10.38 0.83
CA SER A 66 0.14 -10.18 -0.39
C SER A 66 -0.58 -10.74 -1.61
N PHE A 67 -1.22 -11.90 -1.48
CA PHE A 67 -2.01 -12.50 -2.56
C PHE A 67 -3.24 -11.69 -2.91
N ILE A 68 -4.00 -11.18 -1.92
CA ILE A 68 -5.20 -10.36 -2.21
C ILE A 68 -4.82 -9.04 -2.90
N CYS A 69 -3.71 -8.42 -2.49
CA CYS A 69 -3.16 -7.23 -3.15
C CYS A 69 -2.74 -7.54 -4.59
N LEU A 70 -2.06 -8.67 -4.81
CA LEU A 70 -1.63 -9.12 -6.13
C LEU A 70 -2.83 -9.36 -7.06
N ALA A 71 -3.86 -10.05 -6.58
CA ALA A 71 -5.08 -10.30 -7.33
C ALA A 71 -5.79 -9.00 -7.72
N TYR A 72 -5.90 -8.04 -6.80
CA TYR A 72 -6.46 -6.72 -7.11
C TYR A 72 -5.63 -6.01 -8.19
N ASN A 73 -4.30 -6.03 -8.08
CA ASN A 73 -3.43 -5.37 -9.05
C ASN A 73 -3.58 -5.99 -10.45
N PHE A 74 -3.67 -7.32 -10.56
CA PHE A 74 -3.94 -7.97 -11.85
C PHE A 74 -5.30 -7.57 -12.43
N LYS A 75 -6.35 -7.56 -11.61
CA LYS A 75 -7.67 -7.10 -12.04
C LYS A 75 -7.61 -5.68 -12.60
N ARG A 76 -6.86 -4.80 -11.94
CA ARG A 76 -6.70 -3.40 -12.39
C ARG A 76 -5.88 -3.30 -13.67
N LEU A 77 -4.78 -4.05 -13.80
CA LEU A 77 -3.97 -4.08 -15.02
C LEU A 77 -4.79 -4.54 -16.22
N ILE A 78 -5.58 -5.61 -16.06
CA ILE A 78 -6.42 -6.15 -17.13
C ILE A 78 -7.44 -5.10 -17.59
N ASN A 79 -8.03 -4.35 -16.66
CA ASN A 79 -8.98 -3.29 -16.99
C ASN A 79 -8.34 -2.11 -17.75
N ILE A 80 -7.06 -1.81 -17.50
CA ILE A 80 -6.38 -0.66 -18.11
C ILE A 80 -5.75 -1.02 -19.45
N PHE A 81 -4.99 -2.12 -19.48
CA PHE A 81 -4.20 -2.51 -20.66
C PHE A 81 -4.93 -3.54 -21.54
N GLY A 82 -5.86 -4.31 -20.99
CA GLY A 82 -6.44 -5.46 -21.66
C GLY A 82 -5.53 -6.71 -21.60
N VAL A 83 -6.13 -7.89 -21.77
CA VAL A 83 -5.45 -9.18 -21.60
C VAL A 83 -4.35 -9.40 -22.64
N LYS A 84 -4.57 -9.04 -23.91
CA LYS A 84 -3.62 -9.27 -25.00
C LYS A 84 -2.34 -8.46 -24.82
N GLU A 85 -2.47 -7.18 -24.50
CA GLU A 85 -1.32 -6.29 -24.27
C GLU A 85 -0.54 -6.68 -23.02
N LEU A 86 -1.23 -7.12 -21.97
CA LEU A 86 -0.59 -7.62 -20.76
C LEU A 86 0.30 -8.84 -21.05
N ILE A 87 -0.23 -9.83 -21.80
CA ILE A 87 0.53 -11.02 -22.20
C ILE A 87 1.72 -10.63 -23.08
N ARG A 88 1.54 -9.68 -24.00
CA ARG A 88 2.63 -9.18 -24.87
C ARG A 88 3.76 -8.57 -24.04
N LYS A 89 3.42 -7.71 -23.06
CA LYS A 89 4.40 -7.10 -22.15
C LYS A 89 5.14 -8.13 -21.30
N ILE A 90 4.43 -9.12 -20.75
CA ILE A 90 5.04 -10.19 -19.94
C ILE A 90 6.00 -11.04 -20.79
N ARG A 91 5.61 -11.39 -22.02
CA ARG A 91 6.46 -12.16 -22.95
C ARG A 91 7.69 -11.40 -23.44
N GLY A 92 7.62 -10.06 -23.52
CA GLY A 92 8.73 -9.19 -23.92
C GLY A 92 9.85 -9.05 -22.89
N GLY A 93 9.72 -9.67 -21.71
CA GLY A 93 10.70 -9.67 -20.63
C GLY A 93 10.14 -9.05 -19.35
N PHE A 94 10.42 -9.69 -18.21
CA PHE A 94 9.93 -9.25 -16.89
C PHE A 94 10.56 -7.95 -16.40
N ALA A 95 11.77 -7.61 -16.87
CA ALA A 95 12.51 -6.41 -16.43
C ALA A 95 11.80 -5.08 -16.77
N PRO A 96 11.37 -4.82 -18.04
CA PRO A 96 10.59 -3.62 -18.36
C PRO A 96 9.17 -3.64 -17.75
N PHE A 97 8.58 -4.84 -17.56
CA PHE A 97 7.28 -4.98 -16.93
C PHE A 97 7.31 -4.56 -15.45
N LEU A 98 8.36 -4.92 -14.71
CA LEU A 98 8.49 -4.56 -13.29
C LEU A 98 8.77 -3.07 -13.07
N TYR A 99 9.45 -2.38 -14.00
CA TYR A 99 9.60 -0.92 -13.91
C TYR A 99 8.25 -0.21 -14.16
N ASP A 100 7.52 -0.59 -15.21
CA ASP A 100 6.16 -0.11 -15.48
C ASP A 100 5.20 -0.46 -14.32
N PHE A 101 5.34 -1.64 -13.71
CA PHE A 101 4.49 -2.11 -12.62
C PHE A 101 4.86 -1.46 -11.29
N CYS A 102 6.15 -1.25 -10.99
CA CYS A 102 6.59 -0.43 -9.86
C CYS A 102 6.11 1.00 -10.02
N ASP A 103 6.21 1.59 -11.21
CA ASP A 103 5.65 2.91 -11.50
C ASP A 103 4.12 2.92 -11.41
N PHE A 104 3.44 1.83 -11.76
CA PHE A 104 1.99 1.69 -11.61
C PHE A 104 1.54 1.51 -10.15
N ILE A 105 2.30 0.77 -9.34
CA ILE A 105 2.13 0.69 -7.88
C ILE A 105 2.45 2.06 -7.27
N TYR A 106 3.49 2.75 -7.75
CA TYR A 106 3.87 4.09 -7.34
C TYR A 106 2.83 5.15 -7.76
N PHE A 107 2.17 4.98 -8.90
CA PHE A 107 1.05 5.80 -9.40
C PHE A 107 -0.27 5.47 -8.70
N CYS A 108 -0.45 4.22 -8.27
CA CYS A 108 -1.54 3.82 -7.37
C CYS A 108 -1.31 4.32 -5.93
N GLN A 109 -0.07 4.64 -5.56
CA GLN A 109 0.34 5.17 -4.26
C GLN A 109 0.88 6.61 -4.34
N LYS A 110 0.53 7.42 -5.35
CA LYS A 110 0.76 8.87 -5.39
C LYS A 110 -0.44 9.63 -5.92
#